data_AF-A0A3M2BT27-F1
#
_entry.id   AF-A0A3M2BT27-F1
#
_cell.length_a   1.000
_cell.length_b   1.000
_cell.length_c   1.000
_cell.angle_alpha   90.00
_cell.angle_beta   90.00
_cell.angle_gamma   90.00
#
_symmetry.space_group_name_H-M   'P 1'
#
loop_
_entity.id
_entity.type
_entity.pdbx_description
1 polymer ?
#
loop_
_entity_poly.entity_id
_entity_poly.type
_entity_poly.pdbx_seq_one_letter_code
_entity_poly.pdbx_strand_id
1 'polypeptide(L)'
;FEAGAGRVIASLWPVGDRSTTALMTRFYEDFLGRGVAPPAALRAAQLALLAEPATAAPYHWAGFQFLGEWRPPPAVAAGDPLTTTTGDD
;
A
#
# COMPACT_ATOMS: atom_id res chain seq x y z
N PHE A 1 6.46 6.35 21.25
CA PHE A 1 6.94 5.55 20.10
C PHE A 1 5.89 5.66 19.02
N GLU A 2 6.03 6.56 18.04
CA GLU A 2 5.13 6.60 16.88
C GLU A 2 5.78 7.40 15.75
N ALA A 3 6.83 6.80 15.17
CA ALA A 3 7.43 7.31 13.95
C ALA A 3 6.57 6.88 12.76
N GLY A 4 5.56 7.69 12.43
CA GLY A 4 5.30 8.19 11.07
C GLY A 4 5.16 7.24 9.87
N ALA A 5 5.01 5.93 10.02
CA ALA A 5 4.69 5.05 8.90
C ALA A 5 3.18 4.80 8.84
N GLY A 6 2.42 5.70 8.21
CA GLY A 6 0.96 5.55 8.09
C GLY A 6 0.51 4.31 7.29
N ARG A 7 1.45 3.59 6.65
CA ARG A 7 1.21 2.45 5.75
C ARG A 7 2.43 1.53 5.75
N VAL A 8 2.26 0.26 6.10
CA VAL A 8 3.34 -0.74 6.09
C VAL A 8 2.86 -2.00 5.39
N ILE A 9 3.72 -2.57 4.53
CA ILE A 9 3.55 -3.94 4.01
C ILE A 9 4.61 -4.79 4.70
N ALA A 10 4.16 -5.82 5.41
CA ALA A 10 5.03 -6.75 6.11
C ALA A 10 4.72 -8.19 5.69
N SER A 11 5.76 -9.02 5.66
CA SER A 11 5.62 -10.46 5.50
C SER A 11 5.61 -11.13 6.87
N LEU A 12 4.69 -12.08 7.09
CA LEU A 12 4.56 -12.83 8.34
C LEU A 12 5.67 -13.88 8.55
N TRP A 13 6.36 -14.31 7.50
CA TRP A 13 7.49 -15.23 7.52
C TRP A 13 8.51 -14.83 6.45
N PRO A 14 9.77 -15.30 6.54
CA PRO A 14 10.72 -15.19 5.44
C PRO A 14 10.17 -15.97 4.23
N VAL A 15 9.82 -15.24 3.18
CA VAL A 15 9.38 -15.80 1.89
C VAL A 15 10.59 -15.82 0.96
N GLY A 16 10.88 -16.96 0.32
CA GLY A 16 12.05 -17.14 -0.54
C GLY A 16 12.21 -16.07 -1.63
N ASP A 17 13.45 -15.63 -1.86
CA ASP A 17 13.82 -14.40 -2.59
C ASP A 17 13.13 -14.20 -3.96
N ARG A 18 12.91 -15.27 -4.73
CA ARG A 18 12.35 -15.15 -6.08
C ARG A 18 10.85 -14.82 -6.10
N SER A 19 10.05 -15.45 -5.25
CA SER A 19 8.61 -15.19 -5.19
C SER A 19 8.31 -13.84 -4.55
N THR A 20 9.12 -13.44 -3.55
CA THR A 20 9.05 -12.12 -2.92
C THR A 20 9.34 -11.01 -3.92
N THR A 21 10.38 -11.18 -4.75
CA THR A 21 10.72 -10.21 -5.78
C THR A 21 9.57 -10.06 -6.78
N ALA A 22 9.02 -11.17 -7.28
CA ALA A 22 7.90 -11.13 -8.22
C ALA A 22 6.66 -10.43 -7.65
N LEU A 23 6.31 -10.73 -6.40
CA LEU A 23 5.16 -10.11 -5.72
C LEU A 23 5.37 -8.61 -5.52
N MET A 24 6.54 -8.20 -5.04
CA MET A 24 6.84 -6.78 -4.80
C MET A 24 6.97 -5.98 -6.09
N THR A 25 7.60 -6.53 -7.14
CA THR A 25 7.66 -5.89 -8.46
C THR A 25 6.26 -5.61 -8.99
N ARG A 26 5.39 -6.63 -9.00
CA ARG A 26 4.01 -6.49 -9.46
C ARG A 26 3.21 -5.50 -8.61
N PHE A 27 3.40 -5.54 -7.30
CA PHE A 27 2.76 -4.60 -6.38
C PHE A 27 3.14 -3.14 -6.70
N TYR A 28 4.43 -2.84 -6.87
CA TYR A 28 4.88 -1.48 -7.15
C TYR A 28 4.51 -1.01 -8.56
N GLU A 29 4.50 -1.90 -9.55
CA GLU A 29 3.98 -1.58 -10.89
C GLU A 29 2.52 -1.13 -10.84
N ASP A 30 1.67 -1.86 -10.13
CA ASP A 30 0.25 -1.53 -10.00
C ASP A 30 0.04 -0.28 -9.12
N PHE A 31 0.77 -0.15 -8.01
CA PHE A 31 0.62 0.98 -7.10
C PHE A 31 1.18 2.29 -7.66
N LEU A 32 2.47 2.30 -8.05
CA LEU A 32 3.15 3.52 -8.50
C LEU A 32 2.96 3.77 -10.00
N GLY A 33 2.94 2.70 -10.80
CA GLY A 33 2.81 2.83 -12.25
C GLY A 33 1.38 3.10 -12.71
N ARG A 34 0.39 2.48 -12.05
CA ARG A 34 -1.03 2.58 -12.44
C ARG A 34 -1.91 3.34 -11.44
N GLY A 35 -1.37 3.75 -10.29
CA GLY A 35 -2.13 4.46 -9.26
C GLY A 35 -3.19 3.58 -8.58
N VAL A 36 -3.07 2.26 -8.65
CA VAL A 36 -4.01 1.34 -8.03
C VAL A 36 -3.87 1.40 -6.52
N ALA A 37 -4.99 1.35 -5.80
CA ALA A 37 -4.97 1.28 -4.34
C ALA A 37 -4.10 0.12 -3.81
N PRO A 38 -3.17 0.31 -2.85
CA PRO A 38 -2.34 -0.70 -2.23
C PRO A 38 -3.06 -1.98 -1.84
N PRO A 39 -4.26 -1.97 -1.22
CA PRO A 39 -4.98 -3.22 -0.96
C PRO A 39 -5.35 -3.97 -2.25
N ALA A 40 -5.73 -3.24 -3.30
CA ALA A 40 -6.06 -3.80 -4.61
C ALA A 40 -4.82 -4.24 -5.38
N ALA A 41 -3.72 -3.50 -5.32
CA ALA A 41 -2.43 -3.84 -5.92
C ALA A 41 -1.83 -5.09 -5.27
N LEU A 42 -1.91 -5.20 -3.94
CA LEU A 42 -1.45 -6.39 -3.22
C LEU A 42 -2.28 -7.63 -3.60
N ARG A 43 -3.61 -7.49 -3.65
CA ARG A 43 -4.50 -8.56 -4.10
C ARG A 43 -4.18 -8.99 -5.53
N ALA A 44 -3.94 -8.05 -6.45
CA ALA A 44 -3.59 -8.36 -7.83
C ALA A 44 -2.26 -9.12 -7.93
N ALA A 45 -1.27 -8.73 -7.13
CA ALA A 45 0.01 -9.43 -7.05
C ALA A 45 -0.15 -10.85 -6.48
N GLN A 46 -0.95 -11.04 -5.43
CA GLN A 46 -1.23 -12.36 -4.86
C GLN A 46 -1.95 -13.28 -5.86
N LEU A 47 -2.94 -12.76 -6.60
CA LEU A 47 -3.65 -13.51 -7.64
C LEU A 47 -2.75 -13.90 -8.81
N ALA A 48 -1.76 -13.07 -9.15
CA ALA A 48 -0.80 -13.39 -10.18
C ALA A 48 0.06 -14.60 -9.79
N LEU A 49 0.62 -14.60 -8.58
CA LEU A 49 1.39 -15.73 -8.07
C LEU A 49 0.53 -16.99 -7.90
N LEU A 50 -0.74 -16.84 -7.53
CA LEU A 50 -1.67 -17.97 -7.46
C LEU A 50 -1.89 -18.64 -8.83
N ALA A 51 -1.86 -17.87 -9.91
CA ALA A 51 -2.08 -18.36 -11.27
C ALA A 51 -0.87 -19.11 -11.87
N GLU A 52 0.31 -19.00 -11.25
CA GLU A 52 1.55 -19.61 -11.73
C GLU A 52 1.84 -20.91 -10.96
N PRO A 53 1.97 -22.07 -11.63
CA PRO A 53 2.20 -23.35 -10.93
C PRO A 53 3.43 -23.37 -10.02
N ALA A 54 4.46 -22.60 -10.36
CA ALA A 54 5.70 -22.49 -9.59
C ALA A 54 5.56 -21.69 -8.28
N THR A 55 4.51 -20.87 -8.16
CA THR A 55 4.29 -19.98 -6.99
C THR A 55 2.88 -20.11 -6.39
N ALA A 56 2.05 -21.03 -6.90
CA ALA A 56 0.68 -21.26 -6.45
C ALA A 56 0.56 -21.63 -4.97
N ALA A 57 1.60 -22.26 -4.39
CA ALA A 57 1.59 -22.61 -2.97
C ALA A 57 1.45 -21.36 -2.08
N PRO A 58 0.50 -21.33 -1.12
CA PRO A 58 0.22 -20.15 -0.29
C PRO A 58 1.44 -19.57 0.44
N TYR A 59 2.46 -20.40 0.71
CA TYR A 59 3.73 -19.99 1.28
C TYR A 59 4.38 -18.79 0.55
N HIS A 60 4.17 -18.67 -0.77
CA HIS A 60 4.79 -17.64 -1.60
C HIS A 60 4.10 -16.28 -1.55
N TRP A 61 2.82 -16.20 -1.19
CA TRP A 61 2.03 -14.98 -1.36
C TRP A 61 1.08 -14.65 -0.19
N ALA A 62 0.65 -15.64 0.59
CA ALA A 62 -0.32 -15.45 1.67
C ALA A 62 0.29 -14.79 2.93
N GLY A 63 1.62 -14.72 3.00
CA GLY A 63 2.32 -14.09 4.12
C GLY A 63 2.32 -12.56 4.08
N PHE A 64 1.99 -11.94 2.94
CA PHE A 64 1.99 -10.49 2.79
C PHE A 64 0.67 -9.88 3.24
N GLN A 65 0.73 -8.95 4.19
CA GLN A 65 -0.41 -8.19 4.64
C GLN A 65 -0.16 -6.69 4.50
N PHE A 66 -1.22 -5.97 4.14
CA PHE A 66 -1.24 -4.52 4.16
C PHE A 66 -1.78 -4.04 5.51
N LEU A 67 -0.99 -3.25 6.23
CA LEU A 67 -1.35 -2.68 7.53
C LEU A 67 -1.36 -1.15 7.42
N GLY A 68 -2.50 -0.53 7.70
CA GLY A 68 -2.67 0.93 7.73
C GLY A 68 -3.93 1.42 7.03
N GLU A 69 -4.22 2.71 7.18
CA GLU A 69 -5.38 3.36 6.54
C GLU A 69 -5.05 3.76 5.08
N TRP A 70 -5.83 3.25 4.13
CA TRP A 70 -5.64 3.57 2.71
C TRP A 70 -6.31 4.90 2.30
N ARG A 71 -7.25 5.42 3.08
CA ARG A 71 -7.89 6.70 2.71
C ARG A 71 -6.83 7.81 2.77
N PRO A 72 -6.69 8.66 1.72
CA PRO A 72 -5.98 9.91 1.90
C PRO A 72 -6.64 10.68 3.05
N PRO A 73 -5.90 11.42 3.89
CA PRO A 73 -6.53 12.30 4.87
C PRO A 73 -7.57 13.16 4.14
N PRO A 74 -8.79 13.34 4.68
CA PRO A 74 -9.78 14.17 4.02
C PRO A 74 -9.15 15.53 3.72
N ALA A 75 -9.29 16.00 2.49
CA ALA A 75 -8.70 17.25 1.99
C ALA A 75 -9.29 18.53 2.64
N VAL A 76 -9.74 18.45 3.90
CA VAL A 76 -10.43 19.50 4.66
C VAL A 76 -9.64 19.80 5.95
N ALA A 77 -8.43 20.29 5.77
CA ALA A 77 -7.75 21.15 6.73
C ALA A 77 -6.89 22.22 6.03
N ALA A 78 -7.13 22.44 4.72
CA ALA A 78 -6.50 23.49 3.93
C ALA A 78 -7.53 24.52 3.43
N GLY A 79 -8.64 24.64 4.17
CA GLY A 79 -9.71 25.58 3.91
C GLY A 79 -10.35 25.95 5.23
N ASP A 80 -9.60 26.67 6.07
CA ASP A 80 -10.20 27.46 7.14
C ASP A 80 -10.33 28.89 6.59
N PRO A 81 -11.48 29.31 6.06
CA PRO A 81 -11.66 30.67 5.53
C PRO A 81 -11.89 31.73 6.63
N LEU A 82 -11.49 31.51 7.89
CA LEU A 82 -11.79 32.42 9.00
C LEU A 82 -10.64 33.31 9.51
N THR A 83 -9.59 33.50 8.73
CA THR A 83 -8.65 34.61 8.96
C THR A 83 -8.56 35.50 7.73
N THR A 84 -9.68 36.12 7.37
CA THR A 84 -9.65 37.40 6.66
C THR A 84 -8.83 38.38 7.48
N THR A 85 -7.65 38.72 6.98
CA THR A 85 -7.08 40.06 7.09
C THR A 85 -8.19 41.10 7.04
N THR A 86 -8.22 42.00 8.00
CA THR A 86 -8.40 43.45 7.81
C THR A 86 -8.09 44.10 9.16
N GLY A 87 -6.96 44.82 9.21
CA GLY A 87 -6.87 45.93 10.13
C GLY A 87 -7.79 47.03 9.62
N ASP A 88 -8.64 47.55 10.50
CA ASP A 88 -9.34 48.83 10.34
C ASP A 88 -9.72 49.31 11.76
N ASP A 89 -9.29 50.54 12.06
CA ASP A 89 -9.64 51.46 13.18
C ASP A 89 -9.38 51.06 14.65
#